data_AF-A0A7J5XU92-F1
#
_entry.id   AF-A0A7J5XU92-F1
#
_cell.length_a   1.000
_cell.length_b   1.000
_cell.length_c   1.000
_cell.angle_alpha   90.00
_cell.angle_beta   90.00
_cell.angle_gamma   90.00
#
_symmetry.space_group_name_H-M   'P 1'
#
loop_
_entity.id
_entity.type
_entity.pdbx_description
1 polymer ?
#
loop_
_entity_poly.entity_id
_entity_poly.type
_entity_poly.pdbx_seq_one_letter_code
_entity_poly.pdbx_strand_id
1 'polypeptide(L)'
;MCRGEHSILSRLSEVMDQWTEYISFCGLRTHSHLCESLVTELIYVHSKFLIADDRCYIIGSANINDRSMLGSRDSEMAVFVEDEERVPSTMGGQILVGASSDHSVNIDDPISDEFFFQGWNEPAKLNAEIYEKRLCDSDPEQAREELKAVRGLLVHFPQKFLCEEDLLPPMNTKEGMAPVGLWT
;
A
#
# COMPACT_ATOMS: atom_id res chain seq x y z
N MET A 1 -12.08 2.46 2.17
CA MET A 1 -11.37 1.18 2.40
C MET A 1 -12.17 0.23 3.28
N CYS A 2 -12.38 0.55 4.57
CA CYS A 2 -12.94 -0.39 5.56
C CYS A 2 -14.06 0.19 6.46
N ARG A 3 -14.52 1.43 6.23
CA ARG A 3 -15.57 2.10 7.02
C ARG A 3 -16.80 2.38 6.16
N GLY A 4 -17.98 2.05 6.69
CA GLY A 4 -19.26 2.21 6.00
C GLY A 4 -19.63 1.00 5.13
N GLU A 5 -20.92 0.81 4.90
CA GLU A 5 -21.50 -0.33 4.16
C GLU A 5 -20.99 -0.45 2.71
N HIS A 6 -20.62 0.67 2.09
CA HIS A 6 -20.09 0.68 0.73
C HIS A 6 -18.58 0.42 0.66
N SER A 7 -17.91 0.21 1.79
CA SER A 7 -16.46 -0.02 1.81
C SER A 7 -16.11 -1.39 1.22
N ILE A 8 -14.91 -1.48 0.63
CA ILE A 8 -14.41 -2.71 0.00
C ILE A 8 -14.45 -3.86 1.02
N LEU A 9 -13.92 -3.64 2.23
CA LEU A 9 -13.84 -4.70 3.22
C LEU A 9 -15.20 -5.08 3.81
N SER A 10 -16.11 -4.13 4.01
CA SER A 10 -17.47 -4.45 4.46
C SER A 10 -18.17 -5.36 3.44
N ARG A 11 -18.12 -5.00 2.16
CA ARG A 11 -18.74 -5.80 1.09
C ARG A 11 -18.07 -7.16 0.91
N LEU A 12 -16.74 -7.25 1.03
CA LEU A 12 -16.04 -8.54 0.96
C LEU A 12 -16.41 -9.44 2.14
N SER A 13 -16.50 -8.89 3.35
CA SER A 13 -16.86 -9.64 4.56
C SER A 13 -18.28 -10.21 4.53
N GLU A 14 -19.19 -9.62 3.73
CA GLU A 14 -20.55 -10.12 3.54
C GLU A 14 -20.60 -11.38 2.66
N VAL A 15 -19.61 -11.57 1.78
CA VAL A 15 -19.58 -12.67 0.81
C VAL A 15 -18.51 -13.72 1.11
N MET A 16 -17.53 -13.40 1.96
CA MET A 16 -16.35 -14.22 2.19
C MET A 16 -15.69 -13.95 3.55
N ASP A 17 -15.50 -15.02 4.33
CA ASP A 17 -14.87 -14.94 5.66
C ASP A 17 -13.36 -14.65 5.58
N GLN A 18 -12.67 -15.22 4.59
CA GLN A 18 -11.20 -15.14 4.43
C GLN A 18 -10.76 -14.06 3.41
N TRP A 19 -11.43 -12.90 3.39
CA TRP A 19 -11.10 -11.82 2.45
C TRP A 19 -9.64 -11.35 2.53
N THR A 20 -8.97 -11.55 3.66
CA THR A 20 -7.54 -11.22 3.89
C THR A 20 -6.59 -12.01 2.98
N GLU A 21 -7.06 -13.07 2.34
CA GLU A 21 -6.30 -13.88 1.38
C GLU A 21 -6.29 -13.27 -0.04
N TYR A 22 -7.08 -12.22 -0.27
CA TYR A 22 -7.30 -11.65 -1.61
C TYR A 22 -6.85 -10.20 -1.74
N ILE A 23 -6.73 -9.48 -0.61
CA ILE A 23 -6.37 -8.06 -0.63
C ILE A 23 -5.48 -7.69 0.55
N SER A 24 -4.41 -6.97 0.26
CA SER A 24 -3.51 -6.41 1.26
C SER A 24 -3.37 -4.91 1.05
N PHE A 25 -3.47 -4.15 2.13
CA PHE A 25 -3.26 -2.70 2.12
C PHE A 25 -1.99 -2.38 2.89
N CYS A 26 -1.06 -1.72 2.20
CA CYS A 26 0.26 -1.38 2.72
C CYS A 26 0.61 0.08 2.41
N GLY A 27 1.52 0.64 3.21
CA GLY A 27 2.24 1.87 2.92
C GLY A 27 3.75 1.60 2.88
N LEU A 28 4.53 2.66 2.74
CA LEU A 28 5.98 2.60 2.77
C LEU A 28 6.54 3.45 3.91
N ARG A 29 7.55 2.94 4.60
CA ARG A 29 8.23 3.63 5.71
C ARG A 29 9.70 3.25 5.74
N THR A 30 10.54 4.20 6.12
CA THR A 30 11.97 3.99 6.34
C THR A 30 12.42 4.60 7.66
N HIS A 31 13.66 4.32 8.01
CA HIS A 31 14.35 4.93 9.14
C HIS A 31 15.78 5.28 8.75
N SER A 32 16.36 6.19 9.50
CA SER A 32 17.76 6.55 9.37
C SER A 32 18.27 7.08 10.71
N HIS A 33 19.54 7.46 10.72
CA HIS A 33 20.18 8.15 11.82
C HIS A 33 20.38 9.62 11.43
N LEU A 34 19.86 10.52 12.26
CA LEU A 34 20.04 11.97 12.09
C LEU A 34 20.70 12.51 13.34
N CYS A 35 21.92 13.03 13.18
CA CYS A 35 22.81 13.41 14.28
C CYS A 35 23.09 12.23 15.22
N GLU A 36 22.46 12.17 16.40
CA GLU A 36 22.60 11.07 17.35
C GLU A 36 21.30 10.30 17.56
N SER A 37 20.21 10.74 16.93
CA SER A 37 18.86 10.20 17.13
C SER A 37 18.44 9.30 15.97
N LEU A 38 17.76 8.19 16.31
CA LEU A 38 17.02 7.42 15.34
C LEU A 38 15.79 8.20 14.90
N VAL A 39 15.56 8.27 13.59
CA VAL A 39 14.39 8.91 13.00
C VAL A 39 13.71 7.95 12.05
N THR A 40 12.38 8.02 11.99
CA THR A 40 11.58 7.28 11.01
C THR A 40 10.65 8.24 10.28
N GLU A 41 10.45 8.01 9.00
CA GLU A 41 9.52 8.78 8.19
C GLU A 41 8.80 7.89 7.19
N LEU A 42 7.56 8.25 6.86
CA LEU A 42 6.84 7.62 5.77
C LEU A 42 7.53 7.94 4.43
N ILE A 43 7.46 7.00 3.49
CA ILE A 43 7.80 7.26 2.10
C ILE A 43 6.50 7.61 1.39
N TYR A 44 6.43 8.81 0.85
CA TYR A 44 5.23 9.32 0.20
C TYR A 44 5.02 8.64 -1.17
N VAL A 45 4.03 7.75 -1.23
CA VAL A 45 3.65 7.06 -2.47
C VAL A 45 2.87 8.03 -3.37
N HIS A 46 3.60 8.72 -4.25
CA HIS A 46 3.00 9.65 -5.21
C HIS A 46 2.64 8.98 -6.55
N SER A 47 2.97 7.70 -6.73
CA SER A 47 2.72 6.96 -7.96
C SER A 47 1.22 6.88 -8.31
N LYS A 48 0.91 6.94 -9.61
CA LYS A 48 -0.41 6.58 -10.15
C LYS A 48 -0.19 5.51 -11.22
N PHE A 49 -0.23 4.28 -10.75
CA PHE A 49 0.25 3.13 -11.48
C PHE A 49 -0.60 1.91 -11.15
N LEU A 50 -0.95 1.14 -12.17
CA LEU A 50 -1.65 -0.13 -12.05
C LEU A 50 -0.95 -1.17 -12.91
N ILE A 51 -0.70 -2.34 -12.33
CA ILE A 51 -0.27 -3.56 -13.03
C ILE A 51 -1.41 -4.56 -12.92
N ALA A 52 -1.73 -5.23 -14.02
CA ALA A 52 -2.61 -6.39 -14.04
C ALA A 52 -1.92 -7.55 -14.80
N ASP A 53 -1.97 -8.73 -14.17
CA ASP A 53 -1.53 -10.02 -14.72
C ASP A 53 -0.10 -10.03 -15.30
N ASP A 54 0.80 -9.17 -14.80
CA ASP A 54 2.16 -8.94 -15.32
C ASP A 54 2.20 -8.68 -16.85
N ARG A 55 1.16 -8.04 -17.39
CA ARG A 55 1.00 -7.82 -18.85
C ARG A 55 0.42 -6.47 -19.21
N CYS A 56 -0.46 -5.95 -18.37
CA CYS A 56 -1.19 -4.72 -18.62
C CYS A 56 -0.78 -3.68 -17.60
N TYR A 57 -0.36 -2.52 -18.09
CA TYR A 57 0.15 -1.43 -17.27
C TYR A 57 -0.61 -0.16 -17.59
N ILE A 58 -1.00 0.58 -16.55
CA ILE A 58 -1.48 1.96 -16.68
C ILE A 58 -0.55 2.85 -15.88
N ILE A 59 0.08 3.82 -16.55
CA ILE A 59 0.97 4.82 -15.93
C ILE A 59 0.43 6.20 -16.27
N GLY A 60 0.30 7.08 -15.29
CA GLY A 60 -0.19 8.43 -15.56
C GLY A 60 -0.11 9.39 -14.39
N SER A 61 -0.89 10.48 -14.50
CA SER A 61 -1.05 11.50 -13.47
C SER A 61 -2.33 11.31 -12.63
N ALA A 62 -3.32 10.58 -13.16
CA ALA A 62 -4.64 10.42 -12.55
C ALA A 62 -4.62 9.61 -11.25
N ASN A 63 -5.01 10.23 -10.14
CA ASN A 63 -5.24 9.54 -8.88
C ASN A 63 -6.52 8.67 -8.96
N ILE A 64 -6.64 7.67 -8.08
CA ILE A 64 -7.90 6.92 -7.92
C ILE A 64 -8.85 7.76 -7.04
N ASN A 65 -9.45 8.78 -7.64
CA ASN A 65 -10.40 9.69 -7.00
C ASN A 65 -11.28 10.40 -8.06
N ASP A 66 -12.36 11.06 -7.66
CA ASP A 66 -13.30 11.71 -8.59
C ASP A 66 -12.67 12.92 -9.29
N ARG A 67 -11.77 13.65 -8.61
CA ARG A 67 -11.03 14.77 -9.19
C ARG A 67 -10.28 14.39 -10.47
N SER A 68 -9.61 13.25 -10.46
CA SER A 68 -8.83 12.76 -11.60
C SER A 68 -9.66 11.92 -12.57
N MET A 69 -10.64 11.13 -12.09
CA MET A 69 -11.29 10.09 -12.90
C MET A 69 -12.58 10.51 -13.62
N LEU A 70 -13.26 11.60 -13.19
CA LEU A 70 -14.52 12.03 -13.83
C LEU A 70 -14.33 12.75 -15.17
N GLY A 71 -13.11 13.20 -15.49
CA GLY A 71 -12.77 13.89 -16.73
C GLY A 71 -13.32 15.32 -16.88
N SER A 72 -14.34 15.71 -16.09
CA SER A 72 -14.88 17.07 -16.05
C SER A 72 -14.21 17.98 -15.01
N ARG A 73 -13.17 17.48 -14.32
CA ARG A 73 -12.47 18.16 -13.22
C ARG A 73 -11.02 18.44 -13.64
N ASP A 74 -10.04 17.75 -13.06
CA ASP A 74 -8.64 17.97 -13.38
C ASP A 74 -8.29 17.36 -14.75
N SER A 75 -7.40 18.02 -15.48
CA SER A 75 -6.85 17.49 -16.72
C SER A 75 -5.76 16.46 -16.39
N GLU A 76 -5.98 15.22 -16.78
CA GLU A 76 -5.06 14.11 -16.52
C GLU A 76 -4.58 13.46 -17.82
N MET A 77 -3.43 12.80 -17.75
CA MET A 77 -2.92 11.96 -18.84
C MET A 77 -2.48 10.62 -18.30
N ALA A 78 -2.80 9.56 -19.03
CA ALA A 78 -2.33 8.21 -18.75
C ALA A 78 -2.02 7.48 -20.05
N VAL A 79 -1.09 6.54 -19.97
CA VAL A 79 -0.76 5.61 -21.05
C VAL A 79 -1.13 4.22 -20.61
N PHE A 80 -1.83 3.50 -21.47
CA PHE A 80 -2.04 2.06 -21.37
C PHE A 80 -0.95 1.35 -22.18
N VAL A 81 -0.27 0.41 -21.55
CA VAL A 81 0.76 -0.42 -22.15
C VAL A 81 0.35 -1.88 -21.98
N GLU A 82 0.39 -2.62 -23.08
CA GLU A 82 0.20 -4.07 -23.10
C GLU A 82 1.44 -4.70 -23.71
N ASP A 83 2.04 -5.66 -23.00
CA ASP A 83 3.23 -6.34 -23.48
C ASP A 83 2.88 -7.34 -24.59
N GLU A 84 3.47 -7.13 -25.77
CA GLU A 84 3.35 -8.05 -26.91
C GLU A 84 4.37 -9.20 -26.82
N GLU A 85 5.57 -8.92 -26.30
CA GLU A 85 6.63 -9.90 -26.10
C GLU A 85 6.48 -10.60 -24.76
N ARG A 86 6.68 -11.92 -24.76
CA ARG A 86 6.39 -12.76 -23.61
C ARG A 86 7.63 -13.54 -23.18
N VAL A 87 8.02 -13.45 -21.91
CA VAL A 87 9.10 -14.27 -21.33
C VAL A 87 8.56 -15.32 -20.35
N PRO A 88 9.18 -16.52 -20.23
CA PRO A 88 8.74 -17.52 -19.26
C PRO A 88 8.68 -16.95 -17.83
N SER A 89 7.59 -17.19 -17.12
CA SER A 89 7.29 -16.70 -15.76
C SER A 89 6.42 -17.72 -15.01
N THR A 90 6.10 -17.49 -13.73
CA THR A 90 5.25 -18.39 -12.93
C THR A 90 4.08 -17.60 -12.33
N MET A 91 2.89 -18.19 -12.28
CA MET A 91 1.71 -17.58 -11.66
C MET A 91 0.84 -18.68 -11.04
N GLY A 92 0.75 -18.70 -9.71
CA GLY A 92 0.01 -19.71 -8.96
C GLY A 92 0.58 -21.13 -9.11
N GLY A 93 1.91 -21.25 -9.14
CA GLY A 93 2.65 -22.49 -9.35
C GLY A 93 2.63 -23.01 -10.79
N GLN A 94 1.98 -22.29 -11.72
CA GLN A 94 1.91 -22.66 -13.13
C GLN A 94 2.86 -21.79 -13.94
N ILE A 95 3.63 -22.41 -14.84
CA ILE A 95 4.50 -21.68 -15.76
C ILE A 95 3.61 -20.94 -16.75
N LEU A 96 3.61 -19.61 -16.66
CA LEU A 96 3.00 -18.71 -17.61
C LEU A 96 4.08 -17.94 -18.36
N VAL A 97 3.66 -16.95 -19.14
CA VAL A 97 4.53 -16.05 -19.86
C VAL A 97 4.24 -14.64 -19.34
N GLY A 98 5.23 -14.00 -18.71
CA GLY A 98 5.16 -12.72 -17.97
C GLY A 98 6.37 -11.83 -18.26
N ALA A 99 6.69 -10.89 -17.37
CA ALA A 99 7.81 -9.93 -17.47
C ALA A 99 9.01 -10.27 -16.56
N SER A 100 10.19 -9.68 -16.80
CA SER A 100 11.47 -10.01 -16.13
C SER A 100 11.63 -9.40 -14.72
N SER A 101 12.20 -10.14 -13.76
CA SER A 101 12.43 -9.76 -12.34
C SER A 101 13.89 -9.99 -11.84
N ASP A 102 14.29 -9.30 -10.75
CA ASP A 102 15.63 -9.31 -10.11
C ASP A 102 15.67 -10.16 -8.79
N HIS A 103 16.87 -10.59 -8.36
CA HIS A 103 17.13 -11.86 -7.64
C HIS A 103 17.38 -11.80 -6.11
N SER A 104 16.63 -11.03 -5.31
CA SER A 104 16.83 -11.06 -3.84
C SER A 104 15.72 -11.75 -3.03
N VAL A 105 14.54 -11.94 -3.61
CA VAL A 105 13.37 -12.67 -3.07
C VAL A 105 12.75 -13.43 -4.25
N ASN A 106 12.21 -14.64 -4.04
CA ASN A 106 11.44 -15.32 -5.09
C ASN A 106 10.14 -14.56 -5.33
N ILE A 107 10.21 -13.55 -6.19
CA ILE A 107 9.11 -12.68 -6.63
C ILE A 107 8.55 -13.12 -7.98
N ASP A 108 8.99 -14.28 -8.46
CA ASP A 108 8.70 -14.77 -9.81
C ASP A 108 7.27 -15.30 -9.93
N ASP A 109 6.62 -15.59 -8.79
CA ASP A 109 5.20 -15.93 -8.70
C ASP A 109 4.46 -14.98 -7.73
N PRO A 110 3.86 -13.90 -8.24
CA PRO A 110 3.28 -12.84 -7.43
C PRO A 110 1.96 -13.24 -6.74
N ILE A 111 1.39 -14.42 -7.07
CA ILE A 111 0.12 -14.87 -6.50
C ILE A 111 0.23 -16.18 -5.70
N SER A 112 1.44 -16.74 -5.57
CA SER A 112 1.65 -17.92 -4.74
C SER A 112 1.35 -17.62 -3.26
N ASP A 113 0.82 -18.60 -2.53
CA ASP A 113 0.59 -18.49 -1.08
C ASP A 113 1.88 -18.16 -0.34
N GLU A 114 3.00 -18.78 -0.73
CA GLU A 114 4.31 -18.51 -0.15
C GLU A 114 4.68 -17.02 -0.30
N PHE A 115 4.57 -16.47 -1.52
CA PHE A 115 4.84 -15.06 -1.74
C PHE A 115 3.85 -14.15 -1.01
N PHE A 116 2.54 -14.38 -1.16
CA PHE A 116 1.53 -13.50 -0.60
C PHE A 116 1.56 -13.48 0.93
N PHE A 117 1.64 -14.64 1.58
CA PHE A 117 1.62 -14.69 3.06
C PHE A 117 3.00 -14.42 3.66
N GLN A 118 4.07 -15.07 3.18
CA GLN A 118 5.40 -15.02 3.81
C GLN A 118 6.31 -13.97 3.16
N GLY A 119 6.22 -13.79 1.84
CA GLY A 119 7.03 -12.80 1.11
C GLY A 119 6.54 -11.36 1.28
N TRP A 120 5.23 -11.16 1.31
CA TRP A 120 4.59 -9.84 1.30
C TRP A 120 4.01 -9.45 2.66
N ASN A 121 3.03 -10.21 3.16
CA ASN A 121 2.26 -9.81 4.34
C ASN A 121 3.05 -9.94 5.65
N GLU A 122 3.77 -11.04 5.89
CA GLU A 122 4.55 -11.21 7.14
C GLU A 122 5.59 -10.09 7.36
N PRO A 123 6.46 -9.74 6.39
CA PRO A 123 7.39 -8.63 6.54
C PRO A 123 6.68 -7.29 6.74
N ALA A 124 5.58 -7.05 6.03
CA ALA A 124 4.79 -5.83 6.21
C ALA A 124 4.21 -5.69 7.62
N LYS A 125 3.79 -6.82 8.24
CA LYS A 125 3.25 -6.83 9.62
C LYS A 125 4.35 -6.56 10.61
N LEU A 126 5.45 -7.31 10.48
CA LEU A 126 6.62 -7.17 11.35
C LEU A 126 7.18 -5.75 11.33
N ASN A 127 7.37 -5.18 10.13
CA ASN A 127 7.86 -3.82 9.97
C ASN A 127 6.93 -2.80 10.64
N ALA A 128 5.61 -2.94 10.46
CA ALA A 128 4.62 -2.05 11.08
C ALA A 128 4.69 -2.12 12.62
N GLU A 129 4.77 -3.32 13.19
CA GLU A 129 4.89 -3.53 14.64
C GLU A 129 6.18 -2.92 15.19
N ILE A 130 7.32 -3.11 14.51
CA ILE A 130 8.61 -2.53 14.94
C ILE A 130 8.53 -0.99 14.96
N TYR A 131 7.96 -0.38 13.90
CA TYR A 131 7.84 1.08 13.82
C TYR A 131 6.83 1.68 14.81
N GLU A 132 5.83 0.92 15.26
CA GLU A 132 4.80 1.41 16.19
C GLU A 132 5.29 1.54 17.64
N LYS A 133 6.20 0.68 18.08
CA LYS A 133 6.62 0.60 19.50
C LYS A 133 7.31 1.85 20.06
N ARG A 134 7.69 2.83 19.23
CA ARG A 134 8.42 4.07 19.61
C ARG A 134 9.59 3.85 20.59
N LEU A 135 10.29 2.72 20.47
CA LEU A 135 11.35 2.34 21.42
C LEU A 135 12.55 3.29 21.41
N CYS A 136 12.73 4.08 20.35
CA CYS A 136 13.77 5.11 20.30
C CYS A 136 13.63 6.17 21.40
N ASP A 137 12.43 6.37 21.95
CA ASP A 137 12.17 7.35 23.00
C ASP A 137 12.55 6.82 24.40
N SER A 138 12.56 5.50 24.59
CA SER A 138 12.79 4.85 25.88
C SER A 138 14.11 4.06 25.97
N ASP A 139 14.47 3.32 24.92
CA ASP A 139 15.67 2.49 24.83
C ASP A 139 16.24 2.51 23.40
N PRO A 140 17.13 3.47 23.09
CA PRO A 140 17.72 3.62 21.76
C PRO A 140 18.56 2.42 21.31
N GLU A 141 19.20 1.69 22.23
CA GLU A 141 20.04 0.55 21.86
C GLU A 141 19.17 -0.66 21.48
N GLN A 142 18.12 -0.94 22.25
CA GLN A 142 17.14 -1.95 21.87
C GLN A 142 16.46 -1.60 20.55
N ALA A 143 16.11 -0.32 20.34
CA ALA A 143 15.54 0.14 19.09
C ALA A 143 16.47 -0.15 17.88
N ARG A 144 17.79 0.06 18.02
CA ARG A 144 18.77 -0.29 16.97
C ARG A 144 18.80 -1.78 16.67
N GLU A 145 18.70 -2.63 17.69
CA GLU A 145 18.68 -4.08 17.48
C GLU A 145 17.39 -4.55 16.79
N GLU A 146 16.22 -4.04 17.20
CA GLU A 146 14.94 -4.39 16.55
C GLU A 146 14.88 -3.91 15.09
N LEU A 147 15.45 -2.74 14.79
CA LEU A 147 15.50 -2.22 13.41
C LEU A 147 16.30 -3.11 12.45
N LYS A 148 17.23 -3.94 12.94
CA LYS A 148 17.93 -4.93 12.09
C LYS A 148 17.01 -6.02 11.55
N ALA A 149 15.86 -6.24 12.18
CA ALA A 149 14.86 -7.20 11.71
C ALA A 149 13.99 -6.65 10.58
N VAL A 150 13.98 -5.32 10.38
CA VAL A 150 13.20 -4.69 9.30
C VAL A 150 13.77 -5.11 7.95
N ARG A 151 12.90 -5.59 7.07
CA ARG A 151 13.25 -5.95 5.69
C ARG A 151 12.42 -5.16 4.70
N GLY A 152 13.09 -4.51 3.75
CA GLY A 152 12.43 -3.65 2.77
C GLY A 152 11.78 -2.42 3.39
N LEU A 153 10.78 -1.88 2.70
CA LEU A 153 10.12 -0.61 3.06
C LEU A 153 8.63 -0.77 3.38
N LEU A 154 8.08 -1.97 3.15
CA LEU A 154 6.65 -2.25 3.22
C LEU A 154 6.18 -2.28 4.68
N VAL A 155 5.05 -1.64 4.96
CA VAL A 155 4.37 -1.68 6.26
C VAL A 155 2.87 -1.87 6.06
N HIS A 156 2.20 -2.64 6.90
CA HIS A 156 0.73 -2.72 6.84
C HIS A 156 0.07 -1.37 7.12
N PHE A 157 -0.99 -1.08 6.36
CA PHE A 157 -1.76 0.15 6.54
C PHE A 157 -2.65 0.07 7.79
N PRO A 158 -2.61 1.05 8.72
CA PRO A 158 -3.34 0.98 9.98
C PRO A 158 -4.83 1.31 9.78
N GLN A 159 -5.63 0.29 9.47
CA GLN A 159 -7.06 0.46 9.14
C GLN A 159 -7.92 1.02 10.29
N LYS A 160 -7.46 0.87 11.55
CA LYS A 160 -8.16 1.33 12.76
C LYS A 160 -7.68 2.71 13.27
N PHE A 161 -6.77 3.39 12.57
CA PHE A 161 -6.28 4.70 12.99
C PHE A 161 -7.42 5.72 13.07
N LEU A 162 -7.67 6.30 14.25
CA LEU A 162 -8.80 7.21 14.52
C LEU A 162 -10.16 6.63 14.07
N CYS A 163 -10.44 5.36 14.38
CA CYS A 163 -11.69 4.72 13.95
C CYS A 163 -12.94 5.16 14.71
N GLU A 164 -12.77 5.81 15.85
CA GLU A 164 -13.87 6.34 16.67
C GLU A 164 -14.18 7.81 16.37
N GLU A 165 -13.37 8.46 15.53
CA GLU A 165 -13.49 9.88 15.20
C GLU A 165 -14.26 10.13 13.90
N ASP A 166 -14.98 11.25 13.84
CA ASP A 166 -15.44 11.83 12.58
C ASP A 166 -14.30 12.62 11.93
N LEU A 167 -13.88 12.18 10.75
CA LEU A 167 -12.75 12.76 10.03
C LEU A 167 -13.16 13.89 9.08
N LEU A 168 -14.45 14.24 9.02
CA LEU A 168 -14.91 15.39 8.25
C LEU A 168 -14.52 16.70 8.94
N PRO A 169 -14.13 17.74 8.17
CA PRO A 169 -13.89 19.05 8.75
C PRO A 169 -15.15 19.60 9.44
N PRO A 170 -15.04 20.16 10.66
CA PRO A 170 -16.21 20.70 11.35
C PRO A 170 -16.86 21.85 10.57
N MET A 171 -18.19 21.89 10.52
CA MET A 171 -18.94 22.86 9.71
C MET A 171 -18.65 24.34 10.03
N ASN A 172 -18.12 24.64 11.21
CA ASN A 172 -17.75 25.99 11.64
C ASN A 172 -16.31 26.39 11.25
N THR A 173 -15.55 25.52 10.57
CA THR A 173 -14.22 25.85 10.04
C THR A 173 -14.30 26.25 8.56
N LYS A 174 -13.22 26.85 8.05
CA LYS A 174 -13.13 27.21 6.62
C LYS A 174 -13.19 25.98 5.73
N GLU A 175 -12.59 24.88 6.17
CA GLU A 175 -12.57 23.59 5.49
C GLU A 175 -13.96 22.93 5.49
N GLY A 176 -14.75 23.08 6.56
CA GLY A 176 -16.12 22.56 6.64
C GLY A 176 -17.13 23.34 5.78
N MET A 177 -16.83 24.60 5.48
CA MET A 177 -17.60 25.39 4.51
C MET A 177 -17.25 25.08 3.05
N ALA A 178 -16.14 24.35 2.80
CA ALA A 178 -15.67 24.05 1.47
C ALA A 178 -16.48 22.89 0.85
N PRO A 179 -16.78 22.91 -0.47
CA PRO A 179 -17.50 21.80 -1.10
C PRO A 179 -16.77 20.47 -0.93
N VAL A 180 -17.50 19.41 -0.58
CA VAL A 180 -16.94 18.05 -0.38
C VAL A 180 -16.20 17.54 -1.63
N GLY A 181 -16.62 18.00 -2.81
CA GLY A 181 -15.94 17.74 -4.09
C GLY A 181 -14.46 18.13 -4.14
N LEU A 182 -13.97 18.94 -3.19
CA LEU A 182 -12.56 19.27 -3.06
C LEU A 182 -11.71 18.13 -2.46
N TRP A 183 -12.34 17.19 -1.76
CA TRP A 183 -11.68 16.08 -1.06
C TRP A 183 -11.90 14.72 -1.76
N THR A 184 -12.83 14.67 -2.72
CA THR A 184 -13.18 13.48 -3.51
C THR A 184 -12.52 13.47 -4.87
#